data_AF-A0A7W1T2A7-F1
#
_entry.id   AF-A0A7W1T2A7-F1
#
_cell.length_a   1.000
_cell.length_b   1.000
_cell.length_c   1.000
_cell.angle_alpha   90.00
_cell.angle_beta   90.00
_cell.angle_gamma   90.00
#
_symmetry.space_group_name_H-M   'P 1'
#
loop_
_entity.id
_entity.type
_entity.pdbx_description
1 polymer ?
#
loop_
_entity_poly.entity_id
_entity_poly.type
_entity_poly.pdbx_seq_one_letter_code
_entity_poly.pdbx_strand_id
1 'polypeptide(L)'
;MYAATLADALGMLPSIAKSTGRADDEAELDADSAVAVFNDAVGGRPLRVKDKSRLRFVLYRAGASRKILTTTLKLLRSHPEHIDAFAAYFQNYPRSRPIMTKVQAMLTQGVLYDYVEGELWLLAARLGTPGDLKALLPTARRRVRAGHLSFPVQRALLALFLTCRNAGVVPATRVLNRLRTSTAYVQSLVIPHLADEDFERGGVVADLIEQHAPAAGMVLAEELVQRDISTHDLRLRVSRIPPETKNVFKGLGLIGATRNTKFDQIGDVIRTRFGLRYWRGWKPLLDANFQHALNLLLNADSKFYSDRSGWLASQNSFNDAVFRAFQKYLADNNLAGAVPLVDGTGQRLRTFGQLLDANAAFAREFTAIATALRAANDRRNRIPDSHPFETKGGKQTKHLQSRERDALKAQLATAYNGIMDFLDVHP
;
A
#
# COMPACT_ATOMS: atom_id res chain seq x y z
N MET A 1 -27.99 6.50 14.28
CA MET A 1 -28.17 5.46 15.31
C MET A 1 -26.75 5.09 15.75
N TYR A 2 -26.29 5.59 16.90
CA TYR A 2 -24.89 5.51 17.33
C TYR A 2 -24.69 4.28 18.21
N ALA A 3 -23.65 3.50 17.92
CA ALA A 3 -23.18 2.38 18.75
C ALA A 3 -22.65 2.93 20.09
N ALA A 4 -23.19 2.44 21.21
CA ALA A 4 -22.82 2.90 22.55
C ALA A 4 -21.73 2.03 23.19
N THR A 5 -21.44 0.87 22.61
CA THR A 5 -20.39 -0.05 23.09
C THR A 5 -19.53 -0.59 21.94
N LEU A 6 -18.32 -1.07 22.26
CA LEU A 6 -17.44 -1.75 21.30
C LEU A 6 -18.14 -2.97 20.68
N ALA A 7 -19.05 -3.62 21.42
CA ALA A 7 -19.87 -4.73 20.93
C ALA A 7 -20.88 -4.29 19.86
N ASP A 8 -21.44 -3.07 19.98
CA ASP A 8 -22.41 -2.52 19.01
C ASP A 8 -21.72 -2.08 17.71
N ALA A 9 -20.47 -1.62 17.79
CA ALA A 9 -19.70 -1.18 16.61
C ALA A 9 -19.26 -2.35 15.70
N LEU A 10 -19.10 -3.56 16.26
CA LEU A 10 -18.59 -4.74 15.55
C LEU A 10 -19.60 -5.37 14.57
N GLY A 11 -20.88 -4.99 14.64
CA GLY A 11 -21.94 -5.50 13.77
C GLY A 11 -22.11 -4.76 12.43
N MET A 12 -21.37 -3.67 12.17
CA MET A 12 -21.72 -2.72 11.09
C MET A 12 -20.65 -2.47 10.02
N LEU A 13 -19.59 -3.27 9.90
CA LEU A 13 -18.58 -3.05 8.86
C LEU A 13 -18.77 -4.01 7.66
N PRO A 14 -19.11 -3.51 6.45
CA PRO A 14 -18.92 -4.25 5.23
C PRO A 14 -17.42 -4.25 4.89
N SER A 15 -16.78 -5.42 5.01
CA SER A 15 -15.36 -5.58 4.67
C SER A 15 -15.21 -5.82 3.18
N ILE A 16 -14.66 -4.82 2.47
CA ILE A 16 -13.89 -5.01 1.24
C ILE A 16 -12.56 -4.27 1.45
N ALA A 17 -11.56 -4.95 2.00
CA ALA A 17 -10.18 -4.49 2.00
C ALA A 17 -9.21 -5.69 2.03
N LYS A 18 -8.20 -5.64 1.13
CA LYS A 18 -7.04 -6.53 0.96
C LYS A 18 -7.22 -8.00 1.36
N SER A 19 -7.45 -8.86 0.36
CA SER A 19 -7.26 -10.30 0.53
C SER A 19 -5.78 -10.57 0.86
N THR A 20 -5.56 -11.14 2.05
CA THR A 20 -4.31 -11.70 2.57
C THR A 20 -3.27 -10.71 3.12
N GLY A 21 -3.40 -10.36 4.40
CA GLY A 21 -2.33 -9.78 5.22
C GLY A 21 -2.86 -8.95 6.39
N ARG A 22 -2.10 -8.94 7.49
CA ARG A 22 -2.26 -7.98 8.59
C ARG A 22 -1.94 -6.58 8.08
N ALA A 23 -2.77 -5.59 8.38
CA ALA A 23 -2.44 -4.19 8.20
C ALA A 23 -1.44 -3.76 9.30
N ASP A 24 -0.39 -3.02 8.94
CA ASP A 24 0.70 -2.63 9.87
C ASP A 24 0.21 -1.84 11.10
N ASP A 25 -1.00 -1.28 11.00
CA ASP A 25 -1.71 -0.48 11.98
C ASP A 25 -2.66 -1.27 12.91
N GLU A 26 -2.85 -2.58 12.72
CA GLU A 26 -3.64 -3.42 13.65
C GLU A 26 -2.76 -4.10 14.71
N ALA A 27 -3.00 -3.75 15.99
CA ALA A 27 -2.33 -4.35 17.14
C ALA A 27 -2.68 -5.85 17.29
N GLU A 28 -1.65 -6.66 17.60
CA GLU A 28 -1.80 -8.09 17.85
C GLU A 28 -2.57 -8.32 19.15
N LEU A 29 -3.46 -9.30 19.17
CA LEU A 29 -4.06 -9.75 20.43
C LEU A 29 -2.97 -10.42 21.27
N ASP A 30 -2.94 -10.11 22.56
CA ASP A 30 -2.12 -10.88 23.49
C ASP A 30 -2.54 -12.36 23.46
N ALA A 31 -1.58 -13.25 23.70
CA ALA A 31 -1.76 -14.68 23.47
C ALA A 31 -2.87 -15.29 24.35
N ASP A 32 -3.03 -14.81 25.58
CA ASP A 32 -4.01 -15.33 26.53
C ASP A 32 -5.42 -14.86 26.18
N SER A 33 -5.60 -13.58 25.84
CA SER A 33 -6.86 -13.06 25.31
C SER A 33 -7.25 -13.74 24.01
N ALA A 34 -6.30 -13.99 23.10
CA ALA A 34 -6.57 -14.71 21.87
C ALA A 34 -7.11 -16.13 22.15
N VAL A 35 -6.53 -16.85 23.10
CA VAL A 35 -7.02 -18.18 23.49
C VAL A 35 -8.41 -18.09 24.14
N ALA A 36 -8.64 -17.10 25.02
CA ALA A 36 -9.92 -16.90 25.68
C ALA A 36 -11.05 -16.60 24.66
N VAL A 37 -10.86 -15.59 23.81
CA VAL A 37 -11.83 -15.21 22.77
C VAL A 37 -12.09 -16.36 21.80
N PHE A 38 -11.04 -17.11 21.44
CA PHE A 38 -11.18 -18.27 20.56
C PHE A 38 -11.99 -19.39 21.21
N ASN A 39 -11.75 -19.71 22.48
CA ASN A 39 -12.50 -20.74 23.20
C ASN A 39 -13.97 -20.36 23.37
N ASP A 40 -14.30 -19.07 23.51
CA ASP A 40 -15.68 -18.60 23.54
C ASP A 40 -16.37 -18.76 22.18
N ALA A 41 -15.62 -18.59 21.09
CA ALA A 41 -16.14 -18.68 19.73
C ALA A 41 -16.45 -20.12 19.29
N VAL A 42 -15.89 -21.14 19.95
CA VAL A 42 -16.00 -22.55 19.54
C VAL A 42 -16.51 -23.43 20.67
N GLY A 43 -17.16 -24.55 20.35
CA GLY A 43 -17.48 -25.55 21.36
C GLY A 43 -18.49 -26.60 20.89
N GLY A 44 -19.02 -27.37 21.83
CA GLY A 44 -19.92 -28.48 21.55
C GLY A 44 -19.21 -29.80 21.26
N ARG A 45 -19.99 -30.88 21.14
CA ARG A 45 -19.56 -32.23 20.75
C ARG A 45 -20.55 -32.77 19.70
N PRO A 46 -20.17 -32.89 18.41
CA PRO A 46 -18.87 -32.57 17.83
C PRO A 46 -18.54 -31.07 17.90
N LEU A 47 -17.26 -30.74 17.77
CA LEU A 47 -16.75 -29.37 17.84
C LEU A 47 -17.33 -28.50 16.72
N ARG A 48 -17.87 -27.33 17.06
CA ARG A 48 -18.52 -26.40 16.13
C ARG A 48 -18.17 -24.95 16.42
N VAL A 49 -18.40 -24.09 15.44
CA VAL A 49 -18.34 -22.63 15.61
C VAL A 49 -19.66 -22.15 16.23
N LYS A 50 -19.59 -21.54 17.40
CA LYS A 50 -20.72 -20.93 18.11
C LYS A 50 -20.92 -19.47 17.72
N ASP A 51 -19.81 -18.74 17.60
CA ASP A 51 -19.80 -17.33 17.23
C ASP A 51 -18.84 -17.11 16.05
N LYS A 52 -19.44 -16.89 14.88
CA LYS A 52 -18.71 -16.70 13.61
C LYS A 52 -17.90 -15.40 13.61
N SER A 53 -18.42 -14.34 14.23
CA SER A 53 -17.78 -13.03 14.25
C SER A 53 -16.57 -13.05 15.16
N ARG A 54 -16.69 -13.61 16.37
CA ARG A 54 -15.56 -13.78 17.30
C ARG A 54 -14.49 -14.70 16.72
N LEU A 55 -14.88 -15.80 16.07
CA LEU A 55 -13.93 -16.70 15.42
C LEU A 55 -13.11 -15.95 14.35
N ARG A 56 -13.78 -15.21 13.45
CA ARG A 56 -13.09 -14.45 12.40
C ARG A 56 -12.17 -13.39 13.02
N PHE A 57 -12.67 -12.62 13.98
CA PHE A 57 -11.92 -11.59 14.70
C PHE A 57 -10.61 -12.13 15.28
N VAL A 58 -10.68 -13.23 16.04
CA VAL A 58 -9.49 -13.78 16.69
C VAL A 58 -8.53 -14.40 15.69
N LEU A 59 -9.01 -15.06 14.63
CA LEU A 59 -8.14 -15.67 13.62
C LEU A 59 -7.39 -14.64 12.77
N TYR A 60 -7.96 -13.45 12.57
CA TYR A 60 -7.26 -12.36 11.88
C TYR A 60 -6.21 -11.65 12.74
N ARG A 61 -6.28 -11.76 14.08
CA ARG A 61 -5.47 -10.94 15.00
C ARG A 61 -4.56 -11.73 15.95
N ALA A 62 -4.81 -13.02 16.11
CA ALA A 62 -3.99 -13.88 16.94
C ALA A 62 -2.66 -14.19 16.22
N GLY A 63 -1.56 -14.15 16.98
CA GLY A 63 -0.29 -14.73 16.57
C GLY A 63 -0.31 -16.27 16.55
N ALA A 64 0.86 -16.86 16.29
CA ALA A 64 1.03 -18.31 16.28
C ALA A 64 0.72 -18.91 17.68
N SER A 65 -0.28 -19.79 17.77
CA SER A 65 -0.68 -20.48 18.99
C SER A 65 -1.01 -21.94 18.73
N ARG A 66 -0.29 -22.87 19.40
CA ARG A 66 -0.50 -24.31 19.23
C ARG A 66 -1.92 -24.75 19.64
N LYS A 67 -2.50 -24.10 20.65
CA LYS A 67 -3.86 -24.38 21.13
C LYS A 67 -4.89 -24.03 20.07
N ILE A 68 -4.82 -22.80 19.54
CA ILE A 68 -5.71 -22.31 18.48
C ILE A 68 -5.54 -23.17 17.22
N LEU A 69 -4.30 -23.38 16.76
CA LEU A 69 -4.01 -24.19 15.57
C LEU A 69 -4.63 -25.59 15.63
N THR A 70 -4.47 -26.29 16.75
CA THR A 70 -4.99 -27.66 16.91
C THR A 70 -6.51 -27.70 16.73
N THR A 71 -7.21 -26.70 17.26
CA THR A 71 -8.66 -26.61 17.15
C THR A 71 -9.09 -26.14 15.76
N THR A 72 -8.41 -25.15 15.19
CA THR A 72 -8.66 -24.66 13.83
C THR A 72 -8.55 -25.78 12.79
N LEU A 73 -7.55 -26.67 12.91
CA LEU A 73 -7.40 -27.83 12.03
C LEU A 73 -8.53 -28.86 12.15
N LYS A 74 -9.19 -28.95 13.31
CA LYS A 74 -10.38 -29.80 13.47
C LYS A 74 -11.60 -29.18 12.79
N LEU A 75 -11.75 -27.86 12.88
CA LEU A 75 -12.86 -27.10 12.31
C LEU A 75 -12.77 -26.93 10.79
N LEU A 76 -11.56 -26.93 10.21
CA LEU A 76 -11.31 -26.62 8.80
C LEU A 76 -12.23 -27.37 7.81
N ARG A 77 -12.47 -28.67 8.05
CA ARG A 77 -13.32 -29.48 7.15
C ARG A 77 -14.81 -29.28 7.41
N SER A 78 -15.21 -29.10 8.66
CA SER A 78 -16.63 -29.01 9.04
C SER A 78 -17.21 -27.60 8.89
N HIS A 79 -16.35 -26.59 8.82
CA HIS A 79 -16.72 -25.18 8.66
C HIS A 79 -15.98 -24.50 7.49
N PRO A 80 -16.11 -25.03 6.26
CA PRO A 80 -15.41 -24.49 5.10
C PRO A 80 -15.79 -23.03 4.76
N GLU A 81 -16.93 -22.53 5.26
CA GLU A 81 -17.37 -21.14 5.14
C GLU A 81 -16.43 -20.11 5.82
N HIS A 82 -15.47 -20.58 6.63
CA HIS A 82 -14.48 -19.75 7.32
C HIS A 82 -13.06 -19.87 6.74
N ILE A 83 -12.93 -20.40 5.51
CA ILE A 83 -11.62 -20.65 4.88
C ILE A 83 -10.71 -19.42 4.86
N ASP A 84 -11.23 -18.22 4.64
CA ASP A 84 -10.42 -16.97 4.62
C ASP A 84 -9.74 -16.71 5.96
N ALA A 85 -10.50 -16.85 7.04
CA ALA A 85 -9.99 -16.63 8.39
C ALA A 85 -8.99 -17.73 8.78
N PHE A 86 -9.25 -18.98 8.37
CA PHE A 86 -8.29 -20.07 8.54
C PHE A 86 -6.99 -19.83 7.76
N ALA A 87 -7.10 -19.45 6.48
CA ALA A 87 -5.96 -19.19 5.62
C ALA A 87 -5.13 -18.02 6.13
N ALA A 88 -5.77 -16.93 6.56
CA ALA A 88 -5.13 -15.78 7.20
C ALA A 88 -4.39 -16.19 8.47
N TYR A 89 -5.05 -16.91 9.39
CA TYR A 89 -4.41 -17.40 10.61
C TYR A 89 -3.21 -18.31 10.34
N PHE A 90 -3.29 -19.15 9.30
CA PHE A 90 -2.20 -20.02 8.91
C PHE A 90 -0.97 -19.26 8.39
N GLN A 91 -1.09 -17.99 7.99
CA GLN A 91 0.06 -17.16 7.58
C GLN A 91 1.08 -16.97 8.69
N ASN A 92 0.65 -17.01 9.95
CA ASN A 92 1.51 -16.98 11.13
C ASN A 92 2.48 -18.19 11.22
N TYR A 93 2.30 -19.20 10.37
CA TYR A 93 3.14 -20.38 10.28
C TYR A 93 3.87 -20.39 8.92
N PRO A 94 5.18 -20.09 8.87
CA PRO A 94 5.93 -20.11 7.62
C PRO A 94 6.08 -21.54 7.07
N ARG A 95 6.19 -22.54 7.96
CA ARG A 95 6.16 -23.97 7.64
C ARG A 95 5.37 -24.72 8.71
N SER A 96 4.52 -25.65 8.31
CA SER A 96 3.73 -26.45 9.25
C SER A 96 3.26 -27.76 8.65
N ARG A 97 3.90 -28.86 9.07
CA ARG A 97 3.50 -30.23 8.68
C ARG A 97 2.04 -30.55 9.06
N PRO A 98 1.53 -30.19 10.26
CA PRO A 98 0.13 -30.43 10.60
C PRO A 98 -0.87 -29.75 9.65
N ILE A 99 -0.60 -28.50 9.25
CA ILE A 99 -1.44 -27.78 8.29
C ILE A 99 -1.38 -28.48 6.93
N MET A 100 -0.17 -28.75 6.44
CA MET A 100 0.04 -29.38 5.13
C MET A 100 -0.63 -30.76 5.04
N THR A 101 -0.48 -31.61 6.06
CA THR A 101 -1.15 -32.92 6.12
C THR A 101 -2.66 -32.78 6.00
N LYS A 102 -3.26 -31.79 6.68
CA LYS A 102 -4.70 -31.57 6.65
C LYS A 102 -5.16 -31.06 5.28
N VAL A 103 -4.45 -30.09 4.71
CA VAL A 103 -4.70 -29.53 3.38
C VAL A 103 -4.61 -30.64 2.31
N GLN A 104 -3.55 -31.44 2.33
CA GLN A 104 -3.36 -32.54 1.38
C GLN A 104 -4.48 -33.59 1.48
N ALA A 105 -4.89 -33.95 2.70
CA ALA A 105 -5.99 -34.88 2.90
C ALA A 105 -7.31 -34.35 2.31
N MET A 106 -7.62 -33.06 2.53
CA MET A 106 -8.83 -32.44 1.98
C MET A 106 -8.81 -32.37 0.45
N LEU A 107 -7.69 -31.95 -0.14
CA LEU A 107 -7.53 -31.88 -1.59
C LEU A 107 -7.62 -33.26 -2.26
N THR A 108 -7.12 -34.31 -1.59
CA THR A 108 -7.15 -35.69 -2.11
C THR A 108 -8.55 -36.31 -2.01
N GLN A 109 -9.30 -36.00 -0.94
CA GLN A 109 -10.66 -36.51 -0.74
C GLN A 109 -11.71 -35.77 -1.58
N GLY A 110 -11.38 -34.58 -2.07
CA GLY A 110 -12.30 -33.71 -2.80
C GLY A 110 -12.93 -32.65 -1.90
N VAL A 111 -13.20 -31.49 -2.48
CA VAL A 111 -13.75 -30.32 -1.81
C VAL A 111 -14.98 -29.86 -2.59
N LEU A 112 -16.07 -29.55 -1.88
CA LEU A 112 -17.37 -29.24 -2.51
C LEU A 112 -17.41 -27.85 -3.16
N TYR A 113 -16.64 -26.90 -2.65
CA TYR A 113 -16.67 -25.51 -3.07
C TYR A 113 -15.34 -25.11 -3.71
N ASP A 114 -15.41 -24.65 -4.94
CA ASP A 114 -14.27 -24.21 -5.74
C ASP A 114 -13.45 -23.10 -5.05
N TYR A 115 -14.11 -22.18 -4.34
CA TYR A 115 -13.43 -21.14 -3.58
C TYR A 115 -12.54 -21.72 -2.48
N VAL A 116 -13.09 -22.68 -1.71
CA VAL A 116 -12.38 -23.37 -0.63
C VAL A 116 -11.26 -24.22 -1.22
N GLU A 117 -11.50 -24.90 -2.35
CA GLU A 117 -10.49 -25.66 -3.07
C GLU A 117 -9.32 -24.75 -3.48
N GLY A 118 -9.62 -23.57 -4.05
CA GLY A 118 -8.62 -22.57 -4.44
C GLY A 118 -7.74 -22.15 -3.26
N GLU A 119 -8.33 -21.79 -2.13
CA GLU A 119 -7.56 -21.40 -0.94
C GLU A 119 -6.70 -22.54 -0.37
N LEU A 120 -7.17 -23.78 -0.41
CA LEU A 120 -6.38 -24.95 -0.02
C LEU A 120 -5.18 -25.18 -0.95
N TRP A 121 -5.35 -24.99 -2.27
CA TRP A 121 -4.25 -25.06 -3.23
C TRP A 121 -3.22 -23.94 -2.99
N LEU A 122 -3.63 -22.73 -2.64
CA LEU A 122 -2.72 -21.63 -2.28
C LEU A 122 -1.97 -21.92 -0.98
N LEU A 123 -2.65 -22.47 0.03
CA LEU A 123 -2.00 -22.92 1.25
C LEU A 123 -0.96 -24.00 0.97
N ALA A 124 -1.26 -24.96 0.09
CA ALA A 124 -0.31 -25.98 -0.35
C ALA A 124 0.89 -25.37 -1.10
N ALA A 125 0.65 -24.39 -1.98
CA ALA A 125 1.69 -23.68 -2.72
C ALA A 125 2.61 -22.86 -1.79
N ARG A 126 2.10 -22.37 -0.66
CA ARG A 126 2.88 -21.60 0.33
C ARG A 126 3.65 -22.50 1.31
N LEU A 127 3.03 -23.58 1.79
CA LEU A 127 3.56 -24.40 2.89
C LEU A 127 4.29 -25.67 2.42
N GLY A 128 4.02 -26.12 1.20
CA GLY A 128 4.47 -27.42 0.71
C GLY A 128 5.98 -27.53 0.57
N THR A 129 6.55 -28.62 1.08
CA THR A 129 7.92 -29.03 0.73
C THR A 129 7.95 -29.63 -0.67
N PRO A 130 9.14 -29.78 -1.31
CA PRO A 130 9.23 -30.47 -2.61
C PRO A 130 8.57 -31.87 -2.61
N GLY A 131 8.63 -32.58 -1.48
CA GLY A 131 7.96 -33.88 -1.30
C GLY A 131 6.43 -33.76 -1.30
N ASP A 132 5.88 -32.80 -0.56
CA ASP A 132 4.43 -32.56 -0.49
C ASP A 132 3.88 -32.12 -1.86
N LEU A 133 4.59 -31.23 -2.53
CA LEU A 133 4.24 -30.74 -3.87
C LEU A 133 4.24 -31.89 -4.88
N LYS A 134 5.28 -32.76 -4.85
CA LYS A 134 5.35 -33.95 -5.69
C LYS A 134 4.18 -34.90 -5.43
N ALA A 135 3.78 -35.08 -4.16
CA ALA A 135 2.64 -35.91 -3.80
C ALA A 135 1.29 -35.34 -4.28
N LEU A 136 1.15 -34.01 -4.32
CA LEU A 136 -0.06 -33.33 -4.77
C LEU A 136 -0.18 -33.19 -6.30
N LEU A 137 0.93 -33.27 -7.03
CA LEU A 137 0.94 -33.13 -8.49
C LEU A 137 -0.08 -34.00 -9.24
N PRO A 138 -0.25 -35.31 -8.94
CA PRO A 138 -1.24 -36.14 -9.63
C PRO A 138 -2.66 -35.61 -9.45
N THR A 139 -3.01 -35.14 -8.25
CA THR A 139 -4.31 -34.55 -7.91
C THR A 139 -4.51 -33.23 -8.65
N ALA A 140 -3.52 -32.33 -8.62
CA ALA A 140 -3.56 -31.07 -9.35
C ALA A 140 -3.72 -31.27 -10.87
N ARG A 141 -2.96 -32.21 -11.46
CA ARG A 141 -3.05 -32.56 -12.89
C ARG A 141 -4.39 -33.17 -13.25
N ARG A 142 -5.01 -33.94 -12.36
CA ARG A 142 -6.34 -34.50 -12.57
C ARG A 142 -7.39 -33.38 -12.55
N ARG A 143 -7.30 -32.45 -11.58
CA ARG A 143 -8.22 -31.31 -11.49
C ARG A 143 -8.21 -30.45 -12.75
N VAL A 144 -7.04 -30.15 -13.29
CA VAL A 144 -6.92 -29.40 -14.56
C VAL A 144 -7.53 -30.16 -15.75
N ARG A 145 -7.34 -31.48 -15.80
CA ARG A 145 -7.87 -32.32 -16.88
C ARG A 145 -9.38 -32.50 -16.83
N ALA A 146 -10.00 -32.30 -15.66
CA ALA A 146 -11.45 -32.38 -15.51
C ALA A 146 -12.22 -31.29 -16.27
N GLY A 147 -11.52 -30.29 -16.84
CA GLY A 147 -12.13 -29.25 -17.65
C GLY A 147 -12.38 -27.98 -16.86
N HIS A 148 -13.50 -27.30 -17.13
CA HIS A 148 -13.84 -25.96 -16.64
C HIS A 148 -13.36 -25.70 -15.20
N LEU A 149 -12.41 -24.77 -15.06
CA LEU A 149 -11.90 -24.31 -13.78
C LEU A 149 -12.50 -22.94 -13.50
N SER A 150 -13.13 -22.79 -12.33
CA SER A 150 -13.48 -21.46 -11.85
C SER A 150 -12.21 -20.64 -11.56
N PHE A 151 -12.40 -19.32 -11.50
CA PHE A 151 -11.31 -18.39 -11.28
C PHE A 151 -10.44 -18.70 -10.04
N PRO A 152 -10.99 -18.97 -8.83
CA PRO A 152 -10.18 -19.26 -7.65
C PRO A 152 -9.28 -20.49 -7.83
N VAL A 153 -9.82 -21.55 -8.45
CA VAL A 153 -9.10 -22.80 -8.70
C VAL A 153 -8.03 -22.61 -9.78
N GLN A 154 -8.34 -21.88 -10.85
CA GLN A 154 -7.39 -21.58 -11.92
C GLN A 154 -6.17 -20.81 -11.37
N ARG A 155 -6.41 -19.75 -10.59
CA ARG A 155 -5.36 -18.96 -9.92
C ARG A 155 -4.50 -19.85 -9.03
N ALA A 156 -5.14 -20.61 -8.15
CA ALA A 156 -4.45 -21.38 -7.14
C ALA A 156 -3.63 -22.55 -7.71
N LEU A 157 -4.15 -23.23 -8.73
CA LEU A 157 -3.40 -24.27 -9.42
C LEU A 157 -2.20 -23.70 -10.18
N LEU A 158 -2.33 -22.52 -10.79
CA LEU A 158 -1.19 -21.88 -11.44
C LEU A 158 -0.10 -21.50 -10.43
N ALA A 159 -0.48 -20.91 -9.29
CA ALA A 159 0.43 -20.65 -8.18
C ALA A 159 1.13 -21.93 -7.70
N LEU A 160 0.38 -23.03 -7.50
CA LEU A 160 0.95 -24.33 -7.15
C LEU A 160 1.96 -24.83 -8.19
N PHE A 161 1.63 -24.74 -9.49
CA PHE A 161 2.55 -25.19 -10.55
C PHE A 161 3.81 -24.34 -10.63
N LEU A 162 3.72 -23.02 -10.40
CA LEU A 162 4.89 -22.14 -10.28
C LEU A 162 5.75 -22.52 -9.08
N THR A 163 5.16 -22.76 -7.90
CA THR A 163 5.91 -23.27 -6.75
C THR A 163 6.54 -24.64 -7.05
N CYS A 164 5.84 -25.55 -7.72
CA CYS A 164 6.38 -26.85 -8.11
C CYS A 164 7.58 -26.70 -9.07
N ARG A 165 7.53 -25.74 -9.99
CA ARG A 165 8.66 -25.40 -10.86
C ARG A 165 9.83 -24.90 -10.02
N ASN A 166 9.61 -23.92 -9.14
CA ASN A 166 10.66 -23.32 -8.31
C ASN A 166 11.32 -24.36 -7.39
N ALA A 167 10.57 -25.39 -6.99
CA ALA A 167 11.06 -26.52 -6.21
C ALA A 167 11.74 -27.63 -7.05
N GLY A 168 11.88 -27.47 -8.37
CA GLY A 168 12.48 -28.46 -9.27
C GLY A 168 11.61 -29.70 -9.52
N VAL A 169 10.31 -29.64 -9.17
CA VAL A 169 9.37 -30.78 -9.23
C VAL A 169 8.69 -30.89 -10.61
N VAL A 170 8.60 -29.77 -11.35
CA VAL A 170 8.02 -29.72 -12.70
C VAL A 170 8.90 -28.88 -13.63
N PRO A 171 9.07 -29.26 -14.91
CA PRO A 171 9.80 -28.44 -15.88
C PRO A 171 9.18 -27.06 -16.11
N ALA A 172 10.02 -26.02 -16.18
CA ALA A 172 9.61 -24.62 -16.36
C ALA A 172 8.76 -24.39 -17.62
N THR A 173 9.13 -25.02 -18.75
CA THR A 173 8.49 -24.79 -20.05
C THR A 173 6.97 -24.96 -20.03
N ARG A 174 6.47 -26.02 -19.39
CA ARG A 174 5.02 -26.29 -19.33
C ARG A 174 4.28 -25.29 -18.45
N VAL A 175 4.90 -24.89 -17.34
CA VAL A 175 4.29 -23.97 -16.37
C VAL A 175 4.25 -22.56 -16.93
N LEU A 176 5.36 -22.10 -17.51
CA LEU A 176 5.46 -20.78 -18.14
C LEU A 176 4.54 -20.62 -19.35
N ASN A 177 4.38 -21.67 -20.18
CA ASN A 177 3.40 -21.62 -21.27
C ASN A 177 1.98 -21.46 -20.74
N ARG A 178 1.64 -22.13 -19.64
CA ARG A 178 0.32 -21.95 -19.01
C ARG A 178 0.14 -20.56 -18.41
N LEU A 179 1.17 -19.99 -17.82
CA LEU A 179 1.15 -18.61 -17.32
C LEU A 179 0.84 -17.64 -18.48
N ARG A 180 1.56 -17.76 -19.61
CA ARG A 180 1.36 -16.93 -20.80
C ARG A 180 -0.05 -17.01 -21.37
N THR A 181 -0.65 -18.19 -21.37
CA THR A 181 -2.02 -18.39 -21.90
C THR A 181 -3.12 -18.07 -20.88
N SER A 182 -2.79 -17.72 -19.64
CA SER A 182 -3.77 -17.34 -18.62
C SER A 182 -4.27 -15.90 -18.84
N THR A 183 -5.41 -15.56 -18.24
CA THR A 183 -5.92 -14.17 -18.32
C THR A 183 -4.97 -13.22 -17.60
N ALA A 184 -4.91 -11.96 -18.03
CA ALA A 184 -4.04 -10.94 -17.43
C ALA A 184 -4.27 -10.76 -15.92
N TYR A 185 -5.53 -10.94 -15.48
CA TYR A 185 -5.87 -10.87 -14.05
C TYR A 185 -5.38 -12.09 -13.26
N VAL A 186 -5.41 -13.30 -13.84
CA VAL A 186 -4.80 -14.47 -13.19
C VAL A 186 -3.28 -14.33 -13.13
N GLN A 187 -2.66 -13.85 -14.22
CA GLN A 187 -1.22 -13.59 -14.27
C GLN A 187 -0.79 -12.59 -13.20
N SER A 188 -1.53 -11.49 -13.02
CA SER A 188 -1.18 -10.46 -12.03
C SER A 188 -1.19 -10.99 -10.60
N LEU A 189 -2.04 -11.98 -10.29
CA LEU A 189 -2.15 -12.53 -8.94
C LEU A 189 -1.12 -13.61 -8.61
N VAL A 190 -0.39 -14.13 -9.61
CA VAL A 190 0.63 -15.17 -9.40
C VAL A 190 2.06 -14.65 -9.51
N ILE A 191 2.24 -13.33 -9.73
CA ILE A 191 3.55 -12.67 -9.75
C ILE A 191 4.41 -12.99 -8.52
N PRO A 192 3.87 -13.03 -7.27
CA PRO A 192 4.66 -13.38 -6.09
C PRO A 192 5.25 -14.81 -6.10
N HIS A 193 4.80 -15.68 -7.01
CA HIS A 193 5.30 -17.04 -7.18
C HIS A 193 6.34 -17.18 -8.29
N LEU A 194 6.70 -16.07 -8.97
CA LEU A 194 7.79 -16.06 -9.94
C LEU A 194 9.14 -16.26 -9.24
N ALA A 195 10.07 -16.92 -9.92
CA ALA A 195 11.43 -17.12 -9.45
C ALA A 195 12.33 -15.98 -9.94
N ASP A 196 13.51 -15.80 -9.33
CA ASP A 196 14.42 -14.72 -9.72
C ASP A 196 14.83 -14.81 -11.21
N GLU A 197 14.98 -16.03 -11.74
CA GLU A 197 15.24 -16.29 -13.17
C GLU A 197 14.15 -15.74 -14.11
N ASP A 198 12.91 -15.58 -13.63
CA ASP A 198 11.82 -15.01 -14.42
C ASP A 198 11.99 -13.50 -14.65
N PHE A 199 12.75 -12.83 -13.78
CA PHE A 199 13.10 -11.41 -13.83
C PHE A 199 14.43 -11.15 -14.56
N GLU A 200 15.11 -12.20 -15.03
CA GLU A 200 16.30 -12.04 -15.84
C GLU A 200 15.95 -11.61 -17.28
N ARG A 201 17.00 -11.26 -18.03
CA ARG A 201 16.89 -10.87 -19.43
C ARG A 201 16.25 -11.99 -20.26
N GLY A 202 15.10 -11.71 -20.86
CA GLY A 202 14.35 -12.68 -21.67
C GLY A 202 13.49 -13.65 -20.84
N GLY A 203 13.39 -13.43 -19.52
CA GLY A 203 12.46 -14.12 -18.65
C GLY A 203 11.00 -13.75 -18.93
N VAL A 204 10.07 -14.51 -18.36
CA VAL A 204 8.63 -14.35 -18.63
C VAL A 204 8.08 -12.99 -18.18
N VAL A 205 8.74 -12.32 -17.23
CA VAL A 205 8.37 -10.96 -16.79
C VAL A 205 8.34 -9.99 -17.95
N ALA A 206 9.27 -10.11 -18.91
CA ALA A 206 9.26 -9.25 -20.08
C ALA A 206 8.02 -9.46 -20.95
N ASP A 207 7.64 -10.73 -21.16
CA ASP A 207 6.42 -11.08 -21.89
C ASP A 207 5.18 -10.51 -21.19
N LEU A 208 5.11 -10.59 -19.86
CA LEU A 208 4.00 -10.09 -19.05
C LEU A 208 3.85 -8.56 -19.10
N ILE A 209 4.96 -7.83 -19.17
CA ILE A 209 4.97 -6.36 -19.23
C ILE A 209 4.55 -5.87 -20.63
N GLU A 210 4.97 -6.56 -21.69
CA GLU A 210 4.61 -6.20 -23.08
C GLU A 210 3.21 -6.68 -23.49
N GLN A 211 2.45 -7.35 -22.62
CA GLN A 211 1.07 -7.74 -22.94
C GLN A 211 0.16 -6.54 -23.07
N HIS A 212 -0.84 -6.63 -23.95
CA HIS A 212 -1.81 -5.55 -24.17
C HIS A 212 -2.57 -5.14 -22.90
N ALA A 213 -2.91 -6.11 -22.03
CA ALA A 213 -3.64 -5.84 -20.80
C ALA A 213 -2.66 -5.39 -19.69
N PRO A 214 -2.86 -4.23 -19.06
CA PRO A 214 -1.85 -3.61 -18.21
C PRO A 214 -1.70 -4.24 -16.82
N ALA A 215 -2.64 -5.09 -16.39
CA ALA A 215 -2.74 -5.58 -15.01
C ALA A 215 -1.45 -6.25 -14.49
N ALA A 216 -0.89 -7.18 -15.27
CA ALA A 216 0.35 -7.86 -14.87
C ALA A 216 1.54 -6.88 -14.84
N GLY A 217 1.66 -6.03 -15.86
CA GLY A 217 2.70 -5.00 -15.92
C GLY A 217 2.63 -4.01 -14.76
N MET A 218 1.43 -3.59 -14.34
CA MET A 218 1.27 -2.68 -13.20
C MET A 218 1.70 -3.31 -11.87
N VAL A 219 1.34 -4.58 -11.61
CA VAL A 219 1.78 -5.27 -10.39
C VAL A 219 3.29 -5.53 -10.40
N LEU A 220 3.87 -5.84 -11.56
CA LEU A 220 5.31 -6.01 -11.70
C LEU A 220 6.11 -4.74 -11.39
N ALA A 221 5.50 -3.55 -11.45
CA ALA A 221 6.20 -2.30 -11.19
C ALA A 221 6.82 -2.25 -9.77
N GLU A 222 6.08 -2.72 -8.76
CA GLU A 222 6.57 -2.79 -7.37
C GLU A 222 7.73 -3.79 -7.24
N GLU A 223 7.57 -4.98 -7.82
CA GLU A 223 8.60 -6.04 -7.79
C GLU A 223 9.91 -5.61 -8.47
N LEU A 224 9.81 -4.84 -9.57
CA LEU A 224 10.97 -4.28 -10.28
C LEU A 224 11.68 -3.21 -9.45
N VAL A 225 10.94 -2.33 -8.78
CA VAL A 225 11.52 -1.32 -7.87
C VAL A 225 12.22 -2.00 -6.70
N GLN A 226 11.60 -2.99 -6.07
CA GLN A 226 12.18 -3.73 -4.93
C GLN A 226 13.45 -4.50 -5.32
N ARG A 227 13.55 -4.97 -6.58
CA ARG A 227 14.73 -5.70 -7.11
C ARG A 227 15.76 -4.81 -7.79
N ASP A 228 15.54 -3.50 -7.87
CA ASP A 228 16.38 -2.56 -8.61
C ASP A 228 16.58 -2.97 -10.10
N ILE A 229 15.51 -3.46 -10.74
CA ILE A 229 15.54 -3.90 -12.15
C ILE A 229 14.87 -2.86 -13.03
N SER A 230 15.62 -2.32 -14.00
CA SER A 230 15.07 -1.37 -14.97
C SER A 230 14.53 -2.05 -16.23
N THR A 231 13.75 -1.30 -17.02
CA THR A 231 13.31 -1.78 -18.34
C THR A 231 14.45 -2.08 -19.31
N HIS A 232 15.61 -1.45 -19.11
CA HIS A 232 16.83 -1.71 -19.88
C HIS A 232 17.45 -3.07 -19.54
N ASP A 233 17.48 -3.44 -18.25
CA ASP A 233 18.04 -4.72 -17.81
C ASP A 233 17.25 -5.89 -18.42
N LEU A 234 15.92 -5.73 -18.49
CA LEU A 234 14.98 -6.66 -19.15
C LEU A 234 14.96 -6.59 -20.68
N ARG A 235 15.66 -5.64 -21.33
CA ARG A 235 15.61 -5.35 -22.78
C ARG A 235 14.20 -5.09 -23.34
N LEU A 236 13.35 -4.43 -22.56
CA LEU A 236 12.00 -4.10 -23.00
C LEU A 236 12.01 -3.02 -24.07
N ARG A 237 11.13 -3.17 -25.06
CA ARG A 237 10.88 -2.10 -26.02
C ARG A 237 9.81 -1.18 -25.43
N VAL A 238 10.20 0.02 -25.03
CA VAL A 238 9.30 1.04 -24.44
C VAL A 238 8.10 1.38 -25.35
N SER A 239 8.19 1.09 -26.65
CA SER A 239 7.07 1.23 -27.60
C SER A 239 6.04 0.10 -27.52
N ARG A 240 6.39 -1.06 -26.96
CA ARG A 240 5.51 -2.23 -26.79
C ARG A 240 4.81 -2.28 -25.44
N ILE A 241 5.27 -1.49 -24.47
CA ILE A 241 4.65 -1.42 -23.14
C ILE A 241 3.32 -0.65 -23.26
N PRO A 242 2.20 -1.19 -22.71
CA PRO A 242 0.92 -0.50 -22.69
C PRO A 242 1.00 0.90 -22.07
N PRO A 243 0.16 1.87 -22.52
CA PRO A 243 0.20 3.23 -22.02
C PRO A 243 0.13 3.35 -20.49
N GLU A 244 -0.74 2.58 -19.84
CA GLU A 244 -0.96 2.59 -18.39
C GLU A 244 0.28 2.10 -17.65
N THR A 245 0.80 0.92 -18.03
CA THR A 245 2.03 0.36 -17.47
C THR A 245 3.21 1.29 -17.72
N LYS A 246 3.30 1.90 -18.90
CA LYS A 246 4.34 2.86 -19.27
C LYS A 246 4.29 4.12 -18.41
N ASN A 247 3.11 4.64 -18.10
CA ASN A 247 2.95 5.80 -17.23
C ASN A 247 3.37 5.49 -15.79
N VAL A 248 2.97 4.33 -15.26
CA VAL A 248 3.43 3.86 -13.94
C VAL A 248 4.94 3.70 -13.93
N PHE A 249 5.51 3.04 -14.93
CA PHE A 249 6.95 2.81 -15.02
C PHE A 249 7.74 4.12 -15.15
N LYS A 250 7.24 5.10 -15.91
CA LYS A 250 7.84 6.45 -15.94
C LYS A 250 7.76 7.13 -14.57
N GLY A 251 6.60 7.06 -13.91
CA GLY A 251 6.40 7.61 -12.57
C GLY A 251 7.24 6.94 -11.49
N LEU A 252 7.71 5.71 -11.71
CA LEU A 252 8.61 4.99 -10.81
C LEU A 252 10.07 5.04 -11.26
N GLY A 253 10.40 5.74 -12.35
CA GLY A 253 11.76 5.85 -12.88
C GLY A 253 12.27 4.58 -13.59
N LEU A 254 11.41 3.61 -13.90
CA LEU A 254 11.77 2.36 -14.59
C LEU A 254 12.00 2.55 -16.09
N ILE A 255 11.40 3.60 -16.71
CA ILE A 255 11.56 3.97 -18.13
C ILE A 255 12.21 5.35 -18.23
N GLY A 256 13.47 5.39 -18.67
CA GLY A 256 14.21 6.62 -18.92
C GLY A 256 15.71 6.40 -18.98
N ALA A 257 16.34 6.81 -20.07
CA ALA A 257 17.77 6.70 -20.30
C ALA A 257 18.54 7.70 -19.41
N THR A 258 18.85 7.27 -18.19
CA THR A 258 20.09 7.49 -17.44
C THR A 258 19.85 6.90 -16.06
N ARG A 259 20.75 6.03 -15.59
CA ARG A 259 20.83 5.55 -14.19
C ARG A 259 21.04 6.70 -13.16
N ASN A 260 20.77 7.95 -13.54
CA ASN A 260 20.95 9.17 -12.75
C ASN A 260 19.76 10.16 -12.83
N THR A 261 18.68 9.89 -13.57
CA THR A 261 17.45 10.69 -13.39
C THR A 261 16.68 10.14 -12.19
N LYS A 262 17.09 10.55 -10.98
CA LYS A 262 16.27 10.42 -9.78
C LYS A 262 14.95 11.15 -10.03
N PHE A 263 13.89 10.39 -10.35
CA PHE A 263 12.56 10.94 -10.55
C PHE A 263 12.05 11.50 -9.22
N ASP A 264 11.67 12.77 -9.25
CA ASP A 264 11.03 13.49 -8.15
C ASP A 264 9.53 13.59 -8.41
N GLN A 265 8.75 12.76 -7.70
CA GLN A 265 7.30 12.69 -7.85
C GLN A 265 6.60 13.95 -7.31
N ILE A 266 7.15 14.59 -6.28
CA ILE A 266 6.65 15.88 -5.80
C ILE A 266 6.80 16.93 -6.89
N GLY A 267 7.95 16.94 -7.58
CA GLY A 267 8.19 17.81 -8.74
C GLY A 267 7.15 17.64 -9.87
N ASP A 268 6.69 16.41 -10.10
CA ASP A 268 5.70 16.11 -11.14
C ASP A 268 4.28 16.59 -10.76
N VAL A 269 3.88 16.33 -9.50
CA VAL A 269 2.59 16.80 -8.97
C VAL A 269 2.55 18.32 -8.90
N ILE A 270 3.64 18.97 -8.44
CA ILE A 270 3.72 20.43 -8.38
C ILE A 270 3.65 21.06 -9.78
N ARG A 271 4.39 20.52 -10.76
CA ARG A 271 4.30 20.97 -12.16
C ARG A 271 2.86 20.90 -12.67
N THR A 272 2.22 19.76 -12.49
CA THR A 272 0.89 19.50 -13.07
C THR A 272 -0.20 20.31 -12.36
N ARG A 273 -0.19 20.35 -11.02
CA ARG A 273 -1.22 21.01 -10.23
C ARG A 273 -1.06 22.53 -10.20
N PHE A 274 0.16 23.04 -10.11
CA PHE A 274 0.45 24.47 -9.94
C PHE A 274 0.93 25.16 -11.22
N GLY A 275 1.21 24.41 -12.29
CA GLY A 275 1.67 24.98 -13.56
C GLY A 275 3.12 25.46 -13.53
N LEU A 276 3.93 24.93 -12.60
CA LEU A 276 5.34 25.31 -12.41
C LEU A 276 6.29 24.45 -13.24
N ARG A 277 7.55 24.85 -13.39
CA ARG A 277 8.56 24.01 -14.04
C ARG A 277 8.81 22.72 -13.23
N TYR A 278 9.17 21.64 -13.92
CA TYR A 278 9.63 20.44 -13.22
C TYR A 278 10.93 20.73 -12.47
N TRP A 279 10.99 20.37 -11.19
CA TRP A 279 12.16 20.59 -10.35
C TRP A 279 12.48 19.34 -9.54
N ARG A 280 13.77 19.00 -9.49
CA ARG A 280 14.29 17.76 -8.89
C ARG A 280 14.82 17.95 -7.47
N GLY A 281 14.80 19.20 -6.97
CA GLY A 281 15.34 19.55 -5.68
C GLY A 281 14.44 19.19 -4.50
N TRP A 282 13.20 18.76 -4.70
CA TRP A 282 12.32 18.38 -3.59
C TRP A 282 12.83 17.14 -2.86
N LYS A 283 13.35 16.16 -3.59
CA LYS A 283 13.92 14.94 -3.01
C LYS A 283 15.13 15.21 -2.10
N PRO A 284 16.20 15.90 -2.53
CA PRO A 284 17.30 16.24 -1.64
C PRO A 284 16.90 17.23 -0.53
N LEU A 285 15.96 18.16 -0.79
CA LEU A 285 15.48 19.08 0.24
C LEU A 285 14.75 18.36 1.38
N LEU A 286 13.83 17.45 1.04
CA LEU A 286 12.99 16.76 2.02
C LEU A 286 13.68 15.54 2.64
N ASP A 287 14.64 14.94 1.94
CA ASP A 287 15.44 13.81 2.40
C ASP A 287 14.59 12.71 3.07
N ALA A 288 14.82 12.41 4.36
CA ALA A 288 14.07 11.41 5.12
C ALA A 288 12.55 11.67 5.17
N ASN A 289 12.11 12.93 5.02
CA ASN A 289 10.70 13.32 5.02
C ASN A 289 10.03 13.24 3.64
N PHE A 290 10.76 12.85 2.58
CA PHE A 290 10.24 12.86 1.21
C PHE A 290 8.95 12.04 1.05
N GLN A 291 8.92 10.80 1.56
CA GLN A 291 7.74 9.93 1.44
C GLN A 291 6.53 10.47 2.21
N HIS A 292 6.76 11.02 3.40
CA HIS A 292 5.71 11.65 4.19
C HIS A 292 5.12 12.86 3.45
N ALA A 293 5.97 13.76 2.95
CA ALA A 293 5.56 14.92 2.19
C ALA A 293 4.84 14.55 0.88
N LEU A 294 5.32 13.52 0.18
CA LEU A 294 4.66 13.00 -1.02
C LEU A 294 3.25 12.50 -0.72
N ASN A 295 3.07 11.74 0.36
CA ASN A 295 1.74 11.26 0.76
C ASN A 295 0.79 12.42 1.10
N LEU A 296 1.27 13.46 1.79
CA LEU A 296 0.48 14.67 2.06
C LEU A 296 0.05 15.38 0.77
N LEU A 297 0.97 15.49 -0.19
CA LEU A 297 0.70 16.15 -1.47
C LEU A 297 -0.26 15.36 -2.34
N LEU A 298 -0.11 14.03 -2.43
CA LEU A 298 -1.03 13.17 -3.18
C LEU A 298 -2.44 13.18 -2.56
N ASN A 299 -2.54 13.22 -1.23
CA ASN A 299 -3.81 13.37 -0.53
C ASN A 299 -4.45 14.74 -0.80
N ALA A 300 -3.66 15.80 -0.88
CA ALA A 300 -4.16 17.11 -1.30
C ALA A 300 -4.65 17.06 -2.76
N ASP A 301 -3.85 16.50 -3.67
CA ASP A 301 -4.15 16.46 -5.10
C ASP A 301 -5.47 15.73 -5.40
N SER A 302 -5.71 14.59 -4.75
CA SER A 302 -6.95 13.82 -4.91
C SER A 302 -8.20 14.57 -4.45
N LYS A 303 -8.07 15.48 -3.50
CA LYS A 303 -9.17 16.30 -2.95
C LYS A 303 -9.39 17.61 -3.69
N PHE A 304 -8.50 18.01 -4.60
CA PHE A 304 -8.50 19.35 -5.20
C PHE A 304 -9.86 19.78 -5.76
N TYR A 305 -10.57 18.87 -6.43
CA TYR A 305 -11.89 19.15 -7.01
C TYR A 305 -13.06 18.75 -6.11
N SER A 306 -12.96 17.60 -5.44
CA SER A 306 -14.04 16.96 -4.69
C SER A 306 -14.24 17.53 -3.28
N ASP A 307 -13.15 17.92 -2.60
CA ASP A 307 -13.18 18.45 -1.24
C ASP A 307 -12.16 19.59 -1.09
N ARG A 308 -12.60 20.81 -1.38
CA ARG A 308 -11.75 22.01 -1.35
C ARG A 308 -11.22 22.31 0.04
N SER A 309 -11.98 22.00 1.08
CA SER A 309 -11.60 22.26 2.46
C SER A 309 -10.55 21.24 2.93
N GLY A 310 -10.78 19.97 2.61
CA GLY A 310 -9.80 18.89 2.81
C GLY A 310 -8.54 19.06 1.97
N TRP A 311 -8.64 19.61 0.75
CA TRP A 311 -7.47 20.00 -0.05
C TRP A 311 -6.61 21.00 0.72
N LEU A 312 -7.19 22.11 1.20
CA LEU A 312 -6.40 23.13 1.90
C LEU A 312 -5.79 22.59 3.21
N ALA A 313 -6.51 21.73 3.92
CA ALA A 313 -5.98 21.07 5.12
C ALA A 313 -4.75 20.20 4.80
N SER A 314 -4.86 19.30 3.83
CA SER A 314 -3.75 18.44 3.40
C SER A 314 -2.60 19.24 2.77
N GLN A 315 -2.91 20.26 1.98
CA GLN A 315 -1.93 21.16 1.37
C GLN A 315 -1.17 21.96 2.44
N ASN A 316 -1.83 22.41 3.51
CA ASN A 316 -1.18 23.14 4.59
C ASN A 316 -0.21 22.26 5.39
N SER A 317 -0.53 20.97 5.58
CA SER A 317 0.41 20.00 6.16
C SER A 317 1.62 19.78 5.25
N PHE A 318 1.41 19.65 3.94
CA PHE A 318 2.52 19.58 2.98
C PHE A 318 3.40 20.84 3.04
N ASN A 319 2.79 22.01 3.12
CA ASN A 319 3.49 23.29 3.26
C ASN A 319 4.36 23.36 4.52
N ASP A 320 3.88 22.85 5.65
CA ASP A 320 4.67 22.79 6.89
C ASP A 320 5.89 21.88 6.71
N ALA A 321 5.72 20.71 6.09
CA ALA A 321 6.84 19.79 5.81
C ALA A 321 7.91 20.44 4.92
N VAL A 322 7.50 21.09 3.82
CA VAL A 322 8.39 21.82 2.92
C VAL A 322 9.07 22.99 3.64
N PHE A 323 8.31 23.78 4.41
CA PHE A 323 8.85 24.91 5.15
C PHE A 323 9.92 24.48 6.14
N ARG A 324 9.67 23.42 6.92
CA ARG A 324 10.65 22.91 7.90
C ARG A 324 11.92 22.38 7.24
N ALA A 325 11.78 21.69 6.10
CA ALA A 325 12.92 21.26 5.31
C ALA A 325 13.73 22.45 4.79
N PHE A 326 13.05 23.49 4.29
CA PHE A 326 13.70 24.72 3.85
C PHE A 326 14.39 25.47 5.01
N GLN A 327 13.76 25.54 6.19
CA GLN A 327 14.38 26.12 7.38
C GLN A 327 15.62 25.37 7.84
N LYS A 328 15.60 24.03 7.77
CA LYS A 328 16.78 23.22 8.03
C LYS A 328 17.90 23.55 7.05
N TYR A 329 17.60 23.63 5.75
CA TYR A 329 18.57 24.03 4.73
C TYR A 329 19.19 25.40 5.02
N LEU A 330 18.36 26.42 5.33
CA LEU A 330 18.86 27.76 5.65
C LEU A 330 19.76 27.75 6.90
N ALA A 331 19.36 27.03 7.95
CA ALA A 331 20.13 26.94 9.19
C ALA A 331 21.46 26.20 8.99
N ASP A 332 21.45 25.06 8.30
CA ASP A 332 22.65 24.24 8.05
C ASP A 332 23.69 25.01 7.19
N ASN A 333 23.23 25.94 6.35
CA ASN A 333 24.07 26.79 5.51
C ASN A 333 24.31 28.21 6.05
N ASN A 334 23.88 28.52 7.28
CA ASN A 334 23.99 29.86 7.90
C ASN A 334 23.41 31.00 7.04
N LEU A 335 22.32 30.73 6.32
CA LEU A 335 21.66 31.70 5.44
C LEU A 335 20.63 32.55 6.21
N ALA A 336 20.41 33.77 5.72
CA ALA A 336 19.41 34.69 6.27
C ALA A 336 18.00 34.09 6.21
N GLY A 337 17.14 34.53 7.14
CA GLY A 337 15.75 34.06 7.22
C GLY A 337 15.55 32.72 7.93
N ALA A 338 16.61 32.06 8.40
CA ALA A 338 16.50 30.90 9.29
C ALA A 338 15.84 31.28 10.63
N VAL A 339 14.88 30.48 11.09
CA VAL A 339 14.19 30.64 12.36
C VAL A 339 14.26 29.36 13.21
N PRO A 340 14.40 29.47 14.55
CA PRO A 340 14.39 28.30 15.42
C PRO A 340 13.07 27.52 15.32
N LEU A 341 13.15 26.22 15.05
CA LEU A 341 11.99 25.33 14.94
C LEU A 341 11.40 24.91 16.30
N VAL A 342 12.18 25.08 17.37
CA VAL A 342 11.79 24.84 18.77
C VAL A 342 11.57 26.15 19.51
N ASP A 343 10.83 26.10 20.61
CA ASP A 343 10.67 27.21 21.54
C ASP A 343 12.01 27.57 22.23
N GLY A 344 12.04 28.70 22.95
CA GLY A 344 13.25 29.20 23.60
C GLY A 344 13.82 28.27 24.69
N THR A 345 13.06 27.26 25.11
CA THR A 345 13.46 26.22 26.07
C THR A 345 13.95 24.95 25.40
N GLY A 346 13.79 24.82 24.06
CA GLY A 346 14.18 23.64 23.29
C GLY A 346 13.29 22.42 23.50
N GLN A 347 12.16 22.56 24.20
CA GLN A 347 11.33 21.43 24.63
C GLN A 347 10.11 21.20 23.74
N ARG A 348 9.63 22.22 22.99
CA ARG A 348 8.45 22.09 22.12
C ARG A 348 8.70 22.62 20.73
N LEU A 349 8.19 21.88 19.73
CA LEU A 349 8.16 22.34 18.35
C LEU A 349 7.19 23.52 18.21
N ARG A 350 7.64 24.59 17.57
CA ARG A 350 6.77 25.70 17.20
C ARG A 350 5.77 25.23 16.16
N THR A 351 4.52 25.64 16.31
CA THR A 351 3.45 25.37 15.33
C THR A 351 3.73 26.10 14.02
N PHE A 352 3.22 25.57 12.91
CA PHE A 352 3.45 26.18 11.59
C PHE A 352 3.01 27.65 11.54
N GLY A 353 1.86 27.98 12.13
CA GLY A 353 1.39 29.36 12.22
C GLY A 353 2.30 30.30 13.02
N GLN A 354 2.99 29.81 14.05
CA GLN A 354 3.98 30.61 14.80
C GLN A 354 5.26 30.85 14.00
N LEU A 355 5.65 29.90 13.14
CA LEU A 355 6.82 30.03 12.28
C LEU A 355 6.61 31.03 11.13
N LEU A 356 5.35 31.25 10.75
CA LEU A 356 4.96 32.19 9.69
C LEU A 356 4.68 33.61 10.20
N ASP A 357 5.08 33.96 11.43
CA ASP A 357 4.87 35.30 11.99
C ASP A 357 5.40 36.41 11.06
N ALA A 358 4.63 37.49 10.89
CA ALA A 358 4.97 38.56 9.95
C ALA A 358 6.22 39.35 10.33
N ASN A 359 6.61 39.32 11.60
CA ASN A 359 7.79 40.01 12.11
C ASN A 359 9.01 39.08 12.25
N ALA A 360 8.86 37.78 11.99
CA ALA A 360 9.95 36.83 12.06
C ALA A 360 11.01 37.06 10.96
N ALA A 361 12.24 36.61 11.21
CA ALA A 361 13.35 36.74 10.28
C ALA A 361 13.00 36.18 8.88
N PHE A 362 12.34 35.02 8.83
CA PHE A 362 11.89 34.43 7.57
C PHE A 362 10.96 35.35 6.76
N ALA A 363 10.01 36.02 7.40
CA ALA A 363 9.05 36.88 6.71
C ALA A 363 9.68 38.17 6.17
N ARG A 364 10.75 38.64 6.81
CA ARG A 364 11.52 39.80 6.36
C ARG A 364 12.41 39.45 5.16
N GLU A 365 13.05 38.28 5.20
CA GLU A 365 13.94 37.83 4.12
C GLU A 365 13.15 37.31 2.90
N PHE A 366 12.14 36.47 3.13
CA PHE A 366 11.40 35.78 2.08
C PHE A 366 9.94 36.25 2.03
N THR A 367 9.73 37.56 1.86
CA THR A 367 8.40 38.19 2.00
C THR A 367 7.32 37.55 1.12
N ALA A 368 7.62 37.27 -0.15
CA ALA A 368 6.65 36.67 -1.06
C ALA A 368 6.26 35.23 -0.66
N ILE A 369 7.25 34.41 -0.29
CA ILE A 369 7.05 33.02 0.16
C ILE A 369 6.26 33.02 1.47
N ALA A 370 6.68 33.81 2.46
CA ALA A 370 6.04 33.90 3.76
C ALA A 370 4.58 34.38 3.67
N THR A 371 4.31 35.37 2.79
CA THR A 371 2.95 35.91 2.59
C THR A 371 2.02 34.86 2.00
N ALA A 372 2.48 34.12 0.99
CA ALA A 372 1.70 33.05 0.38
C ALA A 372 1.41 31.89 1.35
N LEU A 373 2.43 31.42 2.08
CA LEU A 373 2.24 30.36 3.08
C LEU A 373 1.32 30.80 4.23
N ARG A 374 1.46 32.05 4.69
CA ARG A 374 0.60 32.62 5.74
C ARG A 374 -0.84 32.73 5.28
N ALA A 375 -1.11 33.20 4.06
CA ALA A 375 -2.46 33.29 3.53
C ALA A 375 -3.17 31.93 3.50
N ALA A 376 -2.47 30.87 3.08
CA ALA A 376 -3.00 29.51 3.09
C ALA A 376 -3.26 29.00 4.52
N ASN A 377 -2.30 29.18 5.44
CA ASN A 377 -2.44 28.76 6.84
C ASN A 377 -3.55 29.51 7.57
N ASP A 378 -3.64 30.82 7.39
CA ASP A 378 -4.68 31.65 7.98
C ASP A 378 -6.05 31.21 7.48
N ARG A 379 -6.21 30.98 6.17
CA ARG A 379 -7.49 30.49 5.63
C ARG A 379 -7.81 29.08 6.10
N ARG A 380 -6.82 28.19 6.26
CA ARG A 380 -6.99 26.85 6.82
C ARG A 380 -7.56 26.91 8.23
N ASN A 381 -7.10 27.83 9.06
CA ASN A 381 -7.60 28.01 10.43
C ASN A 381 -9.06 28.50 10.48
N ARG A 382 -9.62 28.93 9.35
CA ARG A 382 -11.02 29.36 9.18
C ARG A 382 -11.94 28.31 8.57
N ILE A 383 -11.41 27.13 8.24
CA ILE A 383 -12.19 26.01 7.72
C ILE A 383 -12.89 25.31 8.89
N PRO A 384 -14.16 24.89 8.74
CA PRO A 384 -14.83 24.09 9.75
C PRO A 384 -14.09 22.76 9.92
N ASP A 385 -13.55 22.56 11.11
CA ASP A 385 -13.29 21.22 11.64
C ASP A 385 -14.55 20.76 12.41
N SER A 386 -14.46 19.75 13.26
CA SER A 386 -15.54 19.28 14.16
C SER A 386 -16.15 20.35 15.10
N HIS A 387 -15.69 21.61 15.05
CA HIS A 387 -16.26 22.75 15.77
C HIS A 387 -16.70 23.91 14.84
N PRO A 388 -17.86 24.53 15.11
CA PRO A 388 -18.43 25.59 14.27
C PRO A 388 -17.76 26.97 14.39
N PHE A 389 -16.73 27.13 15.22
CA PHE A 389 -16.05 28.40 15.49
C PHE A 389 -14.52 28.26 15.47
N GLU A 390 -13.83 29.31 15.02
CA GLU A 390 -12.36 29.40 15.02
C GLU A 390 -11.80 29.57 16.43
N THR A 391 -10.78 28.78 16.80
CA THR A 391 -10.19 28.74 18.16
C THR A 391 -9.60 30.06 18.63
N LYS A 392 -9.09 30.90 17.72
CA LYS A 392 -8.41 32.17 18.07
C LYS A 392 -9.33 33.39 18.15
N GLY A 393 -10.49 33.36 17.49
CA GLY A 393 -11.29 34.58 17.27
C GLY A 393 -12.80 34.42 17.40
N GLY A 394 -13.30 33.21 17.66
CA GLY A 394 -14.73 32.96 17.88
C GLY A 394 -15.63 33.21 16.66
N LYS A 395 -15.06 33.48 15.48
CA LYS A 395 -15.82 33.67 14.23
C LYS A 395 -16.28 32.31 13.69
N GLN A 396 -17.46 32.30 13.08
CA GLN A 396 -18.03 31.10 12.48
C GLN A 396 -17.16 30.63 11.31
N THR A 397 -16.79 29.36 11.33
CA THR A 397 -15.97 28.74 10.29
C THR A 397 -16.75 28.63 8.97
N LYS A 398 -16.05 28.75 7.83
CA LYS A 398 -16.67 28.67 6.49
C LYS A 398 -15.90 27.73 5.58
N HIS A 399 -16.64 26.85 4.89
CA HIS A 399 -16.09 25.99 3.84
C HIS A 399 -15.39 26.81 2.76
N LEU A 400 -14.33 26.22 2.17
CA LEU A 400 -13.55 26.86 1.12
C LEU A 400 -14.31 26.86 -0.22
N GLN A 401 -14.45 28.04 -0.84
CA GLN A 401 -15.07 28.20 -2.15
C GLN A 401 -14.07 27.93 -3.29
N SER A 402 -14.58 27.62 -4.49
CA SER A 402 -13.71 27.32 -5.65
C SER A 402 -12.79 28.49 -6.03
N ARG A 403 -13.33 29.72 -6.04
CA ARG A 403 -12.53 30.92 -6.35
C ARG A 403 -11.43 31.16 -5.31
N GLU A 404 -11.74 30.93 -4.03
CA GLU A 404 -10.75 31.02 -2.95
C GLU A 404 -9.65 29.97 -3.11
N ARG A 405 -10.01 28.72 -3.41
CA ARG A 405 -9.05 27.63 -3.68
C ARG A 405 -8.10 28.01 -4.81
N ASP A 406 -8.63 28.51 -5.93
CA ASP A 406 -7.82 28.84 -7.10
C ASP A 406 -6.89 30.05 -6.85
N ALA A 407 -7.35 31.03 -6.07
CA ALA A 407 -6.51 32.14 -5.60
C ALA A 407 -5.37 31.65 -4.67
N LEU A 408 -5.67 30.77 -3.72
CA LEU A 408 -4.66 30.18 -2.83
C LEU A 408 -3.67 29.31 -3.60
N LYS A 409 -4.14 28.54 -4.59
CA LYS A 409 -3.27 27.77 -5.49
C LYS A 409 -2.26 28.70 -6.18
N ALA A 410 -2.71 29.84 -6.70
CA ALA A 410 -1.81 30.80 -7.35
C ALA A 410 -0.78 31.38 -6.37
N GLN A 411 -1.19 31.71 -5.15
CA GLN A 411 -0.26 32.16 -4.10
C GLN A 411 0.77 31.09 -3.73
N LEU A 412 0.34 29.84 -3.54
CA LEU A 412 1.23 28.73 -3.24
C LEU A 412 2.19 28.42 -4.39
N ALA A 413 1.76 28.62 -5.64
CA ALA A 413 2.65 28.53 -6.79
C ALA A 413 3.80 29.54 -6.69
N THR A 414 3.52 30.79 -6.27
CA THR A 414 4.56 31.80 -5.98
C THR A 414 5.52 31.34 -4.88
N ALA A 415 5.01 30.73 -3.81
CA ALA A 415 5.85 30.22 -2.73
C ALA A 415 6.80 29.11 -3.20
N TYR A 416 6.28 28.10 -3.91
CA TYR A 416 7.08 26.99 -4.40
C TYR A 416 8.11 27.44 -5.42
N ASN A 417 7.71 28.30 -6.37
CA ASN A 417 8.66 28.84 -7.34
C ASN A 417 9.77 29.64 -6.66
N GLY A 418 9.44 30.45 -5.64
CA GLY A 418 10.44 31.19 -4.87
C GLY A 418 11.44 30.29 -4.13
N ILE A 419 10.97 29.18 -3.56
CA ILE A 419 11.85 28.17 -2.92
C ILE A 419 12.75 27.51 -3.96
N MET A 420 12.18 27.07 -5.09
CA MET A 420 12.90 26.43 -6.19
C MET A 420 14.00 27.34 -6.75
N ASP A 421 13.67 28.60 -7.03
CA ASP A 421 14.61 29.57 -7.59
C ASP A 421 15.72 29.92 -6.61
N PHE A 422 15.41 30.03 -5.31
CA PHE A 422 16.43 30.28 -4.29
C PHE A 422 17.44 29.13 -4.17
N LEU A 423 16.95 27.89 -4.14
CA LEU A 423 17.78 26.68 -3.99
C LEU A 423 18.53 26.32 -5.28
N ASP A 424 18.06 26.75 -6.46
CA ASP A 424 18.85 26.61 -7.68
C ASP A 424 20.09 27.53 -7.70
N VAL A 425 20.01 28.68 -7.02
CA VAL A 425 21.14 29.61 -6.88
C VAL A 425 22.07 29.20 -5.72
N HIS A 426 21.54 28.47 -4.74
CA HIS A 426 22.26 27.94 -3.58
C HIS A 426 22.04 26.42 -3.51
N PRO A 427 22.77 25.62 -4.32
CA PRO A 427 22.58 24.18 -4.39
C PRO A 427 23.03 23.40 -3.15
#